data_AF-A0A0A0L1Y9-F1
#
_entry.id   AF-A0A0A0L1Y9-F1
#
_cell.length_a   1.000
_cell.length_b   1.000
_cell.length_c   1.000
_cell.angle_alpha   90.00
_cell.angle_beta   90.00
_cell.angle_gamma   90.00
#
_symmetry.space_group_name_H-M   'P 1'
#
loop_
_entity.id
_entity.type
_entity.pdbx_description
1 polymer ?
#
loop_
_entity_poly.entity_id
_entity_poly.type
_entity_poly.pdbx_seq_one_letter_code
_entity_poly.pdbx_strand_id
1 'polypeptide(L)'
;MNMCSKCHKDMMLKQDQAKLAASSIENFVNGSSSGSVEVPESVTDGAISVEPKTVQSHALPAMGSVEGEKPSEGPKRCNSCKKRVGLTGFNCRCGNVFCAVHRYSDKHDCPFDYHMAAQNAISKANPVVKAQKLDKI
;
A
#
# COMPACT_ATOMS: atom_id res chain seq x y z
N MET A 1 26.55 12.26 13.66
CA MET A 1 26.53 10.78 13.57
C MET A 1 25.39 10.36 12.65
N ASN A 2 25.65 9.65 11.54
CA ASN A 2 24.60 9.09 10.67
C ASN A 2 23.98 7.84 11.33
N MET A 3 23.06 8.05 12.26
CA MET A 3 22.31 6.97 12.91
C MET A 3 21.08 6.61 12.07
N CYS A 4 20.78 5.31 11.97
CA CYS A 4 19.52 4.88 11.36
C CYS A 4 18.32 5.28 12.23
N SER A 5 17.13 5.28 11.64
CA SER A 5 15.89 5.72 12.30
C SER A 5 15.56 4.97 13.59
N LYS A 6 16.06 3.74 13.76
CA LYS A 6 15.91 2.96 14.99
C LYS A 6 16.88 3.43 16.08
N CYS A 7 18.17 3.51 15.78
CA CYS A 7 19.19 3.95 16.74
C CYS A 7 19.00 5.41 17.17
N HIS A 8 18.48 6.27 16.30
CA HIS A 8 18.16 7.65 16.67
C HIS A 8 17.01 7.72 17.69
N LYS A 9 15.95 6.92 17.49
CA LYS A 9 14.83 6.86 18.44
C LYS A 9 15.29 6.29 19.78
N ASP A 10 16.03 5.20 19.78
CA ASP A 10 16.54 4.58 21.01
C ASP A 10 17.44 5.54 21.80
N MET A 11 18.25 6.34 21.11
CA MET A 11 19.08 7.37 21.74
C MET A 11 18.24 8.48 22.37
N MET A 12 17.19 8.95 21.69
CA MET A 12 16.27 9.96 22.24
C MET A 12 15.53 9.45 23.48
N LEU A 13 14.98 8.23 23.42
CA LEU A 13 14.33 7.57 24.57
C LEU A 13 15.28 7.44 25.77
N LYS A 14 16.56 7.12 25.51
CA LYS A 14 17.57 6.98 26.56
C LYS A 14 18.01 8.33 27.13
N GLN A 15 18.02 9.38 26.31
CA GLN A 15 18.27 10.75 26.74
C GLN A 15 17.12 11.28 27.62
N ASP A 16 15.87 10.98 27.25
CA ASP A 16 14.69 11.37 28.04
C ASP A 16 14.65 10.64 29.38
N GLN A 17 14.95 9.34 29.40
CA GLN A 17 15.06 8.58 30.64
C GLN A 17 16.16 9.11 31.57
N ALA A 18 17.32 9.49 31.02
CA ALA A 18 18.40 10.10 31.79
C ALA A 18 18.03 11.49 32.34
N LYS A 19 17.30 12.29 31.56
CA LYS A 19 16.77 13.60 32.00
C LYS A 19 15.74 13.44 33.12
N LEU A 20 14.80 12.50 32.99
CA LEU A 20 13.81 12.21 34.03
C LEU A 20 14.47 11.73 35.33
N ALA A 21 15.51 10.90 35.25
CA ALA A 21 16.27 10.46 36.41
C ALA A 21 17.05 11.61 37.07
N ALA A 22 17.62 12.54 36.28
CA ALA A 22 18.30 13.73 36.79
C ALA A 22 17.31 14.70 37.49
N SER A 23 16.17 14.97 36.88
CA SER A 23 15.11 15.82 37.48
C SER A 23 14.46 15.17 38.70
N SER A 24 14.43 13.84 38.79
CA SER A 24 13.92 13.15 39.97
C SER A 24 14.82 13.33 41.20
N ILE A 25 16.12 13.56 41.01
CA ILE A 25 17.08 13.81 42.11
C ILE A 25 17.01 15.26 42.59
N GLU A 26 16.71 16.22 41.70
CA GLU A 26 16.51 17.63 42.06
C GLU A 26 15.27 17.85 42.95
N ASN A 27 14.27 16.98 42.84
CA ASN A 27 13.01 17.11 43.60
C ASN A 27 13.10 16.64 45.08
N PHE A 28 14.23 16.09 45.51
CA PHE A 28 14.43 15.67 46.92
C PHE A 28 15.21 16.69 47.78
N VAL A 29 15.80 17.74 47.19
CA VAL A 29 16.63 18.71 47.95
C VAL A 29 15.97 20.08 48.15
N ASN A 30 14.87 20.40 47.48
CA ASN A 30 14.23 21.72 47.63
C ASN A 30 12.76 21.64 48.05
N GLY A 31 12.53 21.23 49.30
CA GLY A 31 11.27 21.46 49.98
C GLY A 31 11.08 22.95 50.25
N SER A 32 10.19 23.61 49.49
CA SER A 32 9.54 24.88 49.87
C SER A 32 8.36 25.21 48.94
N SER A 33 7.16 25.04 49.50
CA SER A 33 5.93 25.87 49.44
C SER A 33 5.42 26.52 48.14
N SER A 34 4.15 26.18 47.87
CA SER A 34 3.01 27.04 47.47
C SER A 34 2.81 27.50 46.02
N GLY A 35 1.61 27.18 45.48
CA GLY A 35 0.69 28.21 44.97
C GLY A 35 0.21 28.15 43.50
N SER A 36 -1.01 27.61 43.33
CA SER A 36 -2.12 27.96 42.41
C SER A 36 -2.01 28.03 40.87
N VAL A 37 -2.92 27.23 40.24
CA VAL A 37 -4.02 27.54 39.27
C VAL A 37 -3.92 28.92 38.54
N GLU A 38 -4.24 29.12 37.25
CA GLU A 38 -5.54 28.98 36.57
C GLU A 38 -5.41 29.05 35.02
N VAL A 39 -6.39 28.47 34.32
CA VAL A 39 -6.66 28.49 32.85
C VAL A 39 -7.50 29.74 32.51
N PRO A 40 -7.57 30.24 31.25
CA PRO A 40 -8.78 29.99 30.45
C PRO A 40 -8.63 29.95 28.90
N GLU A 41 -9.63 29.33 28.26
CA GLU A 41 -9.95 29.27 26.83
C GLU A 41 -10.52 30.58 26.25
N SER A 42 -10.53 30.73 24.91
CA SER A 42 -11.64 31.44 24.22
C SER A 42 -11.74 31.09 22.73
N VAL A 43 -12.99 31.09 22.25
CA VAL A 43 -13.57 30.64 20.98
C VAL A 43 -13.91 31.86 20.09
N THR A 44 -14.04 31.72 18.76
CA THR A 44 -15.17 32.29 17.97
C THR A 44 -15.15 31.97 16.47
N ASP A 45 -16.38 31.79 15.99
CA ASP A 45 -16.95 31.47 14.66
C ASP A 45 -16.65 32.43 13.50
N GLY A 46 -16.94 31.96 12.27
CA GLY A 46 -17.27 32.85 11.14
C GLY A 46 -17.38 32.19 9.77
N ALA A 47 -18.62 31.86 9.36
CA ALA A 47 -19.02 31.21 8.11
C ALA A 47 -18.94 32.10 6.85
N ILE A 48 -18.92 31.48 5.65
CA ILE A 48 -19.52 32.03 4.41
C ILE A 48 -19.96 30.91 3.46
N SER A 49 -21.14 31.11 2.89
CA SER A 49 -21.95 30.23 2.05
C SER A 49 -21.98 30.75 0.62
N VAL A 50 -21.84 29.88 -0.39
CA VAL A 50 -22.60 29.97 -1.67
C VAL A 50 -22.57 28.62 -2.42
N GLU A 51 -23.75 28.09 -2.78
CA GLU A 51 -23.96 27.17 -3.91
C GLU A 51 -24.46 27.96 -5.15
N PRO A 52 -24.38 27.45 -6.40
CA PRO A 52 -25.48 26.61 -6.92
C PRO A 52 -25.14 25.55 -8.00
N LYS A 53 -25.83 24.41 -7.89
CA LYS A 53 -26.60 23.61 -8.89
C LYS A 53 -25.96 22.94 -10.13
N THR A 54 -26.11 21.60 -10.10
CA THR A 54 -26.58 20.64 -11.13
C THR A 54 -25.86 20.48 -12.47
N VAL A 55 -25.30 19.27 -12.69
CA VAL A 55 -25.70 18.42 -13.82
C VAL A 55 -25.67 16.94 -13.39
N GLN A 56 -26.69 16.21 -13.84
CA GLN A 56 -27.09 14.85 -13.48
C GLN A 56 -26.54 13.86 -14.52
N SER A 57 -25.98 12.71 -14.11
CA SER A 57 -26.12 11.45 -14.87
C SER A 57 -25.63 10.22 -14.09
N HIS A 58 -26.58 9.31 -13.90
CA HIS A 58 -26.49 7.85 -13.84
C HIS A 58 -25.69 7.17 -12.73
N ALA A 59 -26.46 6.81 -11.69
CA ALA A 59 -26.19 5.73 -10.76
C ALA A 59 -26.09 4.38 -11.47
N LEU A 60 -25.05 3.61 -11.11
CA LEU A 60 -24.98 2.16 -11.26
C LEU A 60 -24.83 1.55 -9.86
N PRO A 61 -25.46 0.40 -9.59
CA PRO A 61 -25.67 -0.09 -8.24
C PRO A 61 -24.38 -0.58 -7.60
N ALA A 62 -24.21 -0.17 -6.34
CA ALA A 62 -23.26 -0.71 -5.40
C ALA A 62 -23.41 -2.23 -5.30
N MET A 63 -22.32 -2.96 -5.53
CA MET A 63 -22.27 -4.38 -5.23
C MET A 63 -21.13 -4.64 -4.25
N GLY A 64 -21.53 -4.87 -3.00
CA GLY A 64 -20.84 -5.74 -2.04
C GLY A 64 -19.46 -5.29 -1.60
N SER A 65 -19.43 -4.44 -0.58
CA SER A 65 -18.32 -4.42 0.37
C SER A 65 -18.22 -5.80 1.01
N VAL A 66 -17.20 -6.58 0.62
CA VAL A 66 -16.66 -7.63 1.47
C VAL A 66 -15.48 -7.02 2.21
N GLU A 67 -15.78 -6.45 3.38
CA GLU A 67 -14.80 -6.18 4.42
C GLU A 67 -14.23 -7.52 4.90
N GLY A 68 -13.23 -8.00 4.18
CA GLY A 68 -12.23 -8.89 4.73
C GLY A 68 -11.00 -8.04 4.99
N GLU A 69 -10.66 -7.81 6.25
CA GLU A 69 -9.38 -7.22 6.63
C GLU A 69 -8.26 -8.08 6.04
N LYS A 70 -7.74 -7.65 4.90
CA LYS A 70 -6.58 -8.28 4.28
C LYS A 70 -5.36 -7.83 5.08
N PRO A 71 -4.43 -8.75 5.40
CA PRO A 71 -3.15 -8.36 5.99
C PRO A 71 -2.58 -7.23 5.15
N SER A 72 -2.16 -6.13 5.78
CA SER A 72 -1.57 -4.99 5.08
C SER A 72 -0.40 -5.51 4.24
N GLU A 73 -0.63 -5.75 2.95
CA GLU A 73 0.42 -6.25 2.09
C GLU A 73 1.51 -5.19 2.10
N GLY A 74 2.70 -5.59 2.55
CA GLY A 74 3.84 -4.70 2.61
C GLY A 74 4.09 -4.02 1.26
N PRO A 75 4.88 -2.94 1.23
CA PRO A 75 5.03 -2.13 0.02
C PRO A 75 5.39 -2.98 -1.20
N LYS A 76 4.56 -2.96 -2.24
CA LYS A 76 4.81 -3.66 -3.51
C LYS A 76 6.18 -3.25 -4.06
N ARG A 77 7.07 -4.22 -4.26
CA ARG A 77 8.43 -4.03 -4.78
C ARG A 77 8.65 -4.91 -6.00
N CYS A 78 9.52 -4.44 -6.89
CA CYS A 78 9.95 -5.20 -8.05
C CYS A 78 10.74 -6.44 -7.60
N ASN A 79 10.41 -7.61 -8.13
CA ASN A 79 11.10 -8.85 -7.75
C ASN A 79 12.57 -8.87 -8.24
N SER A 80 12.89 -8.25 -9.38
CA SER A 80 14.27 -8.19 -9.91
C SER A 80 15.16 -7.17 -9.19
N CYS A 81 14.72 -5.91 -9.07
CA CYS A 81 15.56 -4.82 -8.56
C CYS A 81 15.16 -4.29 -7.17
N LYS A 82 14.13 -4.86 -6.53
CA LYS A 82 13.63 -4.49 -5.18
C LYS A 82 13.20 -3.02 -5.04
N LYS A 83 13.12 -2.26 -6.14
CA LYS A 83 12.58 -0.90 -6.20
C LYS A 83 11.11 -0.92 -5.80
N ARG A 84 10.66 0.05 -4.98
CA ARG A 84 9.23 0.23 -4.67
C ARG A 84 8.48 0.57 -5.96
N VAL A 85 7.45 -0.21 -6.27
CA VAL A 85 6.62 -0.03 -7.47
C VAL A 85 5.25 0.55 -7.14
N GLY A 86 4.81 0.49 -5.87
CA GLY A 86 3.55 1.10 -5.44
C GLY A 86 2.36 0.61 -6.27
N LEU A 87 1.48 1.54 -6.67
CA LEU A 87 0.31 1.26 -7.51
C LEU A 87 0.67 0.96 -8.98
N THR A 88 1.82 1.42 -9.46
CA THR A 88 2.26 1.29 -10.87
C THR A 88 3.08 0.02 -11.15
N GLY A 89 3.02 -0.97 -10.25
CA GLY A 89 3.64 -2.27 -10.46
C GLY A 89 2.96 -3.05 -11.59
N PHE A 90 3.77 -3.70 -12.42
CA PHE A 90 3.28 -4.59 -13.48
C PHE A 90 3.30 -6.04 -12.98
N ASN A 91 2.15 -6.70 -13.03
CA ASN A 91 2.04 -8.11 -12.68
C ASN A 91 2.46 -8.96 -13.89
N CYS A 92 3.40 -9.88 -13.68
CA CYS A 92 3.76 -10.88 -14.67
C CYS A 92 2.93 -12.15 -14.46
N ARG A 93 2.81 -12.98 -15.50
CA ARG A 93 2.13 -14.28 -15.44
C ARG A 93 2.80 -15.28 -14.50
N CYS A 94 4.07 -15.09 -14.17
CA CYS A 94 4.76 -15.86 -13.13
C CYS A 94 4.34 -15.49 -11.69
N GLY A 95 3.39 -14.56 -11.50
CA GLY A 95 2.86 -14.18 -10.19
C GLY A 95 3.63 -13.05 -9.48
N ASN A 96 4.78 -12.66 -10.01
CA ASN A 96 5.60 -11.58 -9.45
C ASN A 96 5.23 -10.20 -9.99
N VAL A 97 5.58 -9.16 -9.23
CA VAL A 97 5.39 -7.74 -9.61
C VAL A 97 6.72 -7.10 -9.99
N PHE A 98 6.72 -6.30 -11.05
CA PHE A 98 7.92 -5.67 -11.61
C PHE A 98 7.74 -4.16 -11.86
N CYS A 99 8.84 -3.44 -11.95
CA CYS A 99 8.84 -2.04 -12.41
C CYS A 99 8.79 -1.98 -13.95
N ALA A 100 8.61 -0.79 -14.52
CA ALA A 100 8.52 -0.59 -15.97
C ALA A 100 9.69 -1.21 -16.76
N VAL A 101 10.91 -1.19 -16.21
CA VAL A 101 12.12 -1.70 -16.86
C VAL A 101 12.18 -3.24 -16.85
N HIS A 102 11.66 -3.89 -15.81
CA HIS A 102 11.70 -5.35 -15.65
C HIS A 102 10.36 -6.02 -15.98
N ARG A 103 9.45 -5.31 -16.64
CA ARG A 103 8.10 -5.79 -16.97
C ARG A 103 8.11 -6.99 -17.90
N TYR A 104 9.00 -7.01 -18.88
CA TYR A 104 9.05 -8.03 -19.92
C TYR A 104 9.69 -9.33 -19.40
N SER A 105 9.24 -10.47 -19.92
CA SER A 105 9.64 -11.82 -19.48
C SER A 105 11.15 -12.06 -19.56
N ASP A 106 11.76 -11.51 -20.60
CA ASP A 106 13.18 -11.56 -20.93
C ASP A 106 14.05 -10.71 -19.99
N LYS A 107 13.46 -9.90 -19.10
CA LYS A 107 14.18 -9.09 -18.10
C LYS A 107 14.25 -9.72 -16.71
N HIS A 108 13.59 -10.86 -16.49
CA HIS A 108 13.50 -11.46 -15.15
C HIS A 108 13.48 -12.99 -15.15
N ASP A 109 13.98 -13.63 -16.22
CA ASP A 109 14.03 -15.09 -16.39
C ASP A 109 12.68 -15.74 -16.01
N CYS A 110 11.61 -15.28 -16.68
CA CYS A 110 10.26 -15.69 -16.36
C CYS A 110 10.08 -17.22 -16.48
N PRO A 111 9.71 -17.93 -15.41
CA PRO A 111 9.51 -19.38 -15.46
C PRO A 111 8.20 -19.80 -16.14
N PHE A 112 7.38 -18.83 -16.59
CA PHE A 112 6.11 -19.10 -17.23
C PHE A 112 6.31 -19.47 -18.71
N ASP A 113 5.83 -20.64 -19.11
CA ASP A 113 5.88 -21.09 -20.51
C ASP A 113 4.77 -20.44 -21.36
N TYR A 114 5.13 -19.36 -22.04
CA TYR A 114 4.24 -18.65 -22.95
C TYR A 114 3.90 -19.46 -24.21
N HIS A 115 4.78 -20.34 -24.66
CA HIS A 115 4.58 -21.14 -25.87
C HIS A 115 3.49 -22.18 -25.66
N MET A 116 3.62 -22.99 -24.61
CA MET A 116 2.62 -24.00 -24.29
C MET A 116 1.28 -23.37 -23.95
N ALA A 117 1.27 -22.24 -23.23
CA ALA A 117 0.03 -21.51 -22.93
C ALA A 117 -0.66 -21.01 -24.20
N ALA A 118 0.10 -20.47 -25.17
CA ALA A 118 -0.45 -20.01 -26.44
C ALA A 118 -0.97 -21.16 -27.30
N GLN A 119 -0.24 -22.27 -27.40
CA GLN A 119 -0.67 -23.46 -28.15
C GLN A 119 -1.98 -24.04 -27.60
N ASN A 120 -2.11 -24.15 -26.28
CA ASN A 120 -3.35 -24.62 -25.66
C ASN A 120 -4.54 -23.69 -25.90
N ALA A 121 -4.30 -22.37 -25.94
CA ALA A 121 -5.35 -21.41 -26.27
C ALA A 121 -5.80 -21.55 -27.74
N ILE A 122 -4.85 -21.72 -28.66
CA ILE A 122 -5.13 -21.91 -30.10
C ILE A 122 -5.86 -23.24 -30.33
N SER A 123 -5.38 -24.34 -29.73
CA SER A 123 -6.00 -25.66 -29.90
C SER A 123 -7.44 -25.68 -29.40
N LYS A 124 -7.73 -24.98 -28.30
CA LYS A 124 -9.09 -24.82 -27.77
C LYS A 124 -9.98 -23.92 -28.64
N ALA A 125 -9.40 -22.94 -29.33
CA ALA A 125 -10.13 -22.02 -30.20
C ALA A 125 -10.39 -22.57 -31.60
N ASN A 126 -9.57 -23.53 -32.07
CA ASN A 126 -9.73 -24.11 -33.41
C ASN A 126 -11.02 -24.92 -33.50
N PRO A 127 -11.93 -24.59 -34.44
CA PRO A 127 -13.14 -25.36 -34.65
C PRO A 127 -12.81 -26.73 -35.22
N VAL A 128 -13.60 -27.74 -34.83
CA VAL A 128 -13.42 -29.12 -35.30
C VAL A 128 -13.93 -29.23 -36.74
N VAL A 129 -13.00 -29.28 -37.70
CA VAL A 129 -13.34 -29.50 -39.11
C VAL A 129 -13.50 -31.00 -39.34
N LYS A 130 -14.75 -31.48 -39.33
CA LYS A 130 -15.10 -32.85 -39.75
C LYS A 130 -15.96 -32.76 -41.01
N ALA A 131 -15.45 -33.29 -42.12
CA ALA A 131 -16.25 -33.51 -43.31
C ALA A 131 -17.12 -34.76 -43.14
N GLN A 132 -18.36 -34.71 -43.60
CA GLN A 132 -19.23 -35.87 -43.65
C GLN A 132 -18.69 -36.86 -44.69
N LYS A 133 -18.49 -38.12 -44.29
CA LYS A 133 -18.09 -39.18 -45.23
C LYS A 133 -19.27 -39.41 -46.19
N LEU A 134 -19.05 -39.24 -47.48
CA LEU A 134 -20.06 -39.54 -48.51
C LEU A 134 -20.12 -41.06 -48.72
N ASP A 135 -21.32 -41.61 -48.72
CA ASP A 135 -21.54 -43.02 -49.04
C ASP A 135 -21.44 -43.24 -50.54
N LYS A 136 -20.90 -44.41 -50.92
CA LYS A 136 -20.61 -44.76 -52.30
C LYS A 136 -21.92 -45.16 -53.00
N ILE A 137 -22.20 -44.52 -54.13
CA ILE A 137 -23.34 -44.83 -55.03
C ILE A 137 -23.07 -46.15 -55.75
#